data_AF-A0A2T2Q8V9-F1
#
_entry.id   AF-A0A2T2Q8V9-F1
#
_cell.length_a   1.000
_cell.length_b   1.000
_cell.length_c   1.000
_cell.angle_alpha   90.00
_cell.angle_beta   90.00
_cell.angle_gamma   90.00
#
_symmetry.space_group_name_H-M   'P 1'
#
loop_
_entity.id
_entity.type
_entity.pdbx_description
1 polymer ?
#
loop_
_entity_poly.entity_id
_entity_poly.type
_entity_poly.pdbx_seq_one_letter_code
_entity_poly.pdbx_strand_id
1 'polypeptide(L)' 'MVRTISVAVFALSIVTPALGMAPAPMVYQPDAMVTQIAAACGAGRTRINGVCVARTTVRQTRRAVRRCATGMTC' A
#
# COMPACT_ATOMS: atom_id res chain seq x y z
N MET A 1 31.84 -45.50 2.38
CA MET A 1 31.90 -44.20 1.65
C MET A 1 30.53 -43.66 1.26
N VAL A 2 29.56 -44.48 0.86
CA VAL A 2 28.20 -44.01 0.51
C VAL A 2 27.42 -43.42 1.70
N ARG A 3 27.64 -43.95 2.91
CA ARG A 3 27.00 -43.49 4.16
C ARG A 3 27.31 -42.04 4.54
N THR A 4 28.50 -41.53 4.24
CA THR A 4 28.87 -40.15 4.60
C THR A 4 28.28 -39.15 3.62
N ILE A 5 28.09 -39.56 2.37
CA ILE A 5 27.46 -38.73 1.32
C ILE A 5 25.98 -38.51 1.64
N SER A 6 25.27 -39.54 2.09
CA SER A 6 23.84 -39.40 2.44
C SER A 6 23.61 -38.49 3.64
N VAL A 7 24.50 -38.54 4.64
CA VAL A 7 24.43 -37.65 5.81
C VAL A 7 24.71 -36.20 5.43
N ALA A 8 25.67 -35.95 4.54
CA ALA A 8 25.99 -34.61 4.07
C ALA A 8 24.83 -33.97 3.30
N VAL A 9 24.18 -34.72 2.40
CA VAL A 9 23.02 -34.23 1.64
C VAL A 9 21.85 -33.91 2.56
N PHE A 10 21.57 -34.76 3.55
CA PHE A 10 20.48 -34.50 4.50
C PHE A 10 20.74 -33.25 5.34
N ALA A 11 21.96 -33.04 5.82
CA ALA A 11 22.33 -31.84 6.59
C ALA A 11 22.22 -30.55 5.77
N LEU A 12 22.58 -30.58 4.48
CA LEU A 12 22.47 -29.42 3.58
C LEU A 12 21.01 -29.02 3.31
N SER A 13 20.08 -29.98 3.27
CA SER A 13 18.66 -29.69 3.02
C SER A 13 17.92 -29.00 4.19
N ILE A 14 18.47 -29.02 5.40
CA ILE A 14 17.82 -28.41 6.59
C ILE A 14 18.11 -26.90 6.70
N VAL A 15 19.09 -26.39 5.95
CA VAL A 15 19.59 -25.01 6.09
C VAL A 15 18.82 -24.01 5.20
N THR A 16 18.00 -24.46 4.24
CA THR A 16 17.48 -23.59 3.17
C THR A 16 16.10 -22.92 3.32
N PRO A 17 15.36 -22.94 4.45
CA PRO A 17 14.04 -22.28 4.47
C PRO A 17 14.07 -20.74 4.53
N ALA A 18 15.23 -20.09 4.61
CA ALA A 18 15.32 -18.64 4.86
C ALA A 18 15.34 -17.73 3.61
N LEU A 19 15.49 -18.26 2.39
CA LEU A 19 15.54 -17.44 1.16
C LEU A 19 14.15 -17.09 0.58
N GLY A 20 13.07 -17.53 1.25
CA GLY A 20 11.68 -17.34 0.80
C GLY A 20 10.95 -16.16 1.42
N MET A 21 11.58 -15.37 2.30
CA MET A 21 11.00 -14.11 2.72
C MET A 21 11.35 -13.06 1.69
N ALA A 22 10.53 -12.99 0.64
CA ALA A 22 10.41 -11.79 -0.16
C ALA A 22 10.39 -10.60 0.80
N PRO A 23 11.22 -9.56 0.60
CA PRO A 23 11.12 -8.36 1.43
C PRO A 23 9.67 -7.94 1.37
N ALA A 24 9.01 -7.97 2.54
CA ALA A 24 7.62 -7.56 2.68
C ALA A 24 7.46 -6.27 1.86
N PRO A 25 6.51 -6.19 0.92
CA PRO A 25 6.37 -5.01 0.10
C PRO A 25 6.23 -3.86 1.09
N MET A 26 7.27 -3.05 1.15
CA MET A 26 7.29 -1.85 1.96
C MET A 26 6.10 -1.11 1.42
N VAL A 27 5.02 -1.09 2.20
CA VAL A 27 3.83 -0.32 1.88
C VAL A 27 4.40 1.08 1.80
N TYR A 28 4.66 1.50 0.56
CA TYR A 28 5.02 2.85 0.20
C TYR A 28 3.77 3.62 0.56
N GLN A 29 3.65 3.98 1.85
CA GLN A 29 2.70 4.91 2.37
C GLN A 29 3.03 6.18 1.60
N PRO A 30 2.23 6.55 0.60
CA PRO A 30 2.64 7.57 -0.30
C PRO A 30 2.22 8.87 0.35
N ASP A 31 2.90 9.25 1.44
CA ASP A 31 2.78 10.59 2.02
C ASP A 31 3.17 11.66 0.96
N ALA A 32 3.91 11.25 -0.08
CA ALA A 32 4.20 12.05 -1.28
C ALA A 32 3.13 11.97 -2.41
N MET A 33 2.10 11.11 -2.33
CA MET A 33 1.04 11.07 -3.35
C MET A 33 -0.02 12.15 -3.12
N VAL A 34 -0.14 12.69 -1.91
CA VAL A 34 -1.02 13.84 -1.65
C VAL A 34 -0.63 15.05 -2.52
N THR A 35 0.66 15.25 -2.79
CA THR A 35 1.16 16.37 -3.61
C THR A 35 0.95 16.11 -5.10
N GLN A 36 1.25 14.91 -5.61
CA GLN A 36 1.01 14.54 -7.01
C GLN A 36 -0.47 14.61 -7.38
N ILE A 37 -1.34 14.22 -6.45
CA ILE A 37 -2.79 14.30 -6.61
C ILE A 37 -3.28 15.75 -6.73
N ALA A 38 -2.73 16.68 -5.95
CA ALA A 38 -3.06 18.10 -6.05
C ALA A 38 -2.59 18.69 -7.40
N ALA A 39 -1.41 18.27 -7.88
CA ALA A 39 -0.90 18.67 -9.19
C ALA A 39 -1.80 18.21 -10.35
N ALA A 40 -2.39 17.01 -10.26
CA ALA A 40 -3.28 16.48 -11.31
C ALA A 40 -4.62 17.23 -11.46
N CYS A 41 -5.14 17.81 -10.37
CA CYS A 41 -6.42 18.53 -10.38
C CYS A 41 -6.27 20.04 -10.65
N GLY A 42 -5.04 20.56 -10.71
CA GLY A 42 -4.75 21.98 -10.88
C GLY A 42 -4.74 22.79 -9.57
N ALA A 43 -4.21 24.01 -9.65
CA ALA A 43 -4.06 24.90 -8.51
C ALA A 43 -5.41 25.17 -7.81
N GLY A 44 -5.39 25.14 -6.47
CA GLY A 44 -6.60 25.35 -5.66
C GLY A 44 -7.58 24.17 -5.65
N ARG A 45 -7.23 23.02 -6.24
CA ARG A 45 -8.01 21.78 -6.18
C ARG A 45 -7.26 20.69 -5.42
N THR A 46 -8.02 19.74 -4.86
CA THR A 46 -7.50 18.53 -4.22
C THR A 46 -8.38 17.35 -4.60
N ARG A 47 -7.80 16.17 -4.83
CA ARG A 47 -8.59 14.98 -5.13
C ARG A 47 -9.06 14.31 -3.84
N ILE A 48 -10.33 13.94 -3.80
CA ILE A 48 -10.97 13.23 -2.70
C ILE A 48 -11.73 12.07 -3.32
N ASN A 49 -11.43 10.84 -2.89
CA ASN A 49 -12.05 9.62 -3.41
C ASN A 49 -12.05 9.53 -4.96
N GLY A 50 -10.95 9.95 -5.59
CA GLY A 50 -10.82 9.94 -7.06
C GLY A 50 -11.32 11.20 -7.79
N VAL A 51 -12.10 12.08 -7.16
CA VAL A 51 -12.71 13.28 -7.78
C VAL A 51 -11.97 14.56 -7.42
N CYS A 52 -11.75 15.45 -8.39
CA CYS A 52 -11.14 16.76 -8.16
C CYS A 52 -12.14 17.74 -7.52
N VAL A 53 -11.83 18.22 -6.31
CA VAL A 53 -12.68 19.12 -5.51
C VAL A 53 -11.96 20.43 -5.23
N ALA A 54 -12.71 21.54 -5.18
CA ALA A 54 -12.15 22.84 -4.81
C ALA A 54 -11.68 22.86 -3.35
N ARG A 55 -10.51 23.48 -3.08
CA ARG A 55 -9.93 23.55 -1.74
C ARG A 55 -10.89 24.20 -0.72
N THR A 56 -11.74 25.11 -1.18
CA THR A 56 -12.78 25.79 -0.40
C THR A 56 -13.86 24.84 0.14
N THR A 57 -14.17 23.75 -0.57
CA THR A 57 -15.25 22.81 -0.20
C THR A 57 -14.73 21.45 0.27
N VAL A 58 -13.42 21.30 0.49
CA VAL A 58 -12.79 20.03 0.92
C VAL A 58 -13.40 19.47 2.20
N ARG A 59 -13.69 20.33 3.19
CA ARG A 59 -14.26 19.87 4.47
C ARG A 59 -15.67 19.30 4.29
N GLN A 60 -16.50 19.95 3.47
CA GLN A 60 -17.87 19.52 3.21
C GLN A 60 -17.89 18.21 2.41
N THR A 61 -17.09 18.13 1.35
CA THR A 61 -16.99 16.93 0.52
C THR A 61 -16.43 15.72 1.28
N ARG A 62 -15.41 15.89 2.13
CA ARG A 62 -14.94 14.81 3.03
C ARG A 62 -16.04 14.32 3.97
N ARG A 63 -16.88 15.22 4.49
CA ARG A 63 -18.01 14.84 5.36
C ARG A 63 -19.07 14.05 4.58
N ALA A 64 -19.41 14.48 3.36
CA ALA A 64 -20.34 13.75 2.50
C ALA A 64 -19.82 12.35 2.15
N VAL A 65 -18.58 12.23 1.70
CA VAL A 65 -17.94 10.93 1.40
C VAL A 65 -17.94 10.01 2.62
N ARG A 66 -17.69 10.54 3.83
CA ARG A 66 -17.76 9.75 5.07
C ARG A 66 -19.19 9.26 5.36
N ARG A 67 -20.20 10.12 5.20
CA ARG A 67 -21.62 9.72 5.39
C ARG A 67 -22.03 8.64 4.40
N CYS A 68 -21.58 8.74 3.15
CA CYS A 68 -21.75 7.70 2.14
C CYS A 68 -21.11 6.38 2.57
N ALA A 69 -19.84 6.43 2.98
CA ALA A 69 -19.11 5.24 3.39
C ALA A 69 -19.74 4.56 4.63
N THR A 70 -20.40 5.31 5.50
CA THR A 70 -21.14 4.78 6.66
C THR A 70 -22.60 4.46 6.36
N GLY A 71 -23.06 4.57 5.11
CA GLY A 71 -24.43 4.23 4.72
C GLY A 71 -25.52 5.21 5.21
N MET A 72 -25.16 6.44 5.56
CA MET A 72 -26.14 7.46 5.99
C MET A 72 -26.80 8.14 4.80
N THR A 73 -26.03 8.88 3.99
CA THR A 73 -26.53 9.63 2.83
C THR A 73 -25.44 9.86 1.78
N CYS A 74 -25.86 9.76 0.51
CA CYS A 74 -25.20 10.17 -0.72
C CYS A 74 -26.19 10.99 -1.53
#